data_AF-T0EWD4-F1
#
_entry.id   AF-T0EWD4-F1
#
_cell.length_a   1.000
_cell.length_b   1.000
_cell.length_c   1.000
_cell.angle_alpha   90.00
_cell.angle_beta   90.00
_cell.angle_gamma   90.00
#
_symmetry.space_group_name_H-M   'P 1'
#
loop_
_entity.id
_entity.type
_entity.pdbx_description
1 polymer ?
#
loop_
_entity_poly.entity_id
_entity_poly.type
_entity_poly.pdbx_seq_one_letter_code
_entity_poly.pdbx_strand_id
1 'polypeptide(L)'
;MTSGLAKNHWKAVGALLFASAIRYIHRAQMKSNEEETTPEGLSRPVPFPPKKTPVWQTAFVSVAWLCLSGVSFYLGLQALKTKSSGSEVSKSVLTSESSQIQLANPSLKSPVGPSAWESVGKWWNSTDFFPTETSHAETQNSDGKPSLPANDDDVSFRASTWFSDYEAMKKTVHLYNEIHPFIYGFKGRETNNGDLYSLWGASQKHARVAELRNLNPRVKIIPTIFRWENKNEKISENIGLNGRNDIRDKHIQNILYEVDTYGFDGIDIDYEGMSCEKKEKFEEFIVLLSNEIHKRGKILSVAVHPKTAAKKSGLKACKGLKEKIKMDFAENWRGPMTHDYAFLAQHADRIKVMAYELHPRKYRNPGPGPQAPNVWIRNIIEYAKERVPSKKLYMAIPTYGYDWALNCNSKIKSVYWSDALKRQQLGVTHQPTNIDQVMAANKNSGTWTNLSKFSWVHEGKTYEDPSIWYKSEGCDRVAFFMNRKAFEEKMTLLRSYDIGGFSFWQLLSDNDPGISTYLELLVTNKLPPVPKVQTKPKNPDVKQSPPEEAQDQEEAKNTQELVKK
;
A
#
# COMPACT_ATOMS: atom_id res chain seq x y z
N MET A 1 -25.87 53.01 42.70
CA MET A 1 -24.58 53.71 42.60
C MET A 1 -23.47 52.74 42.99
N THR A 2 -22.53 52.53 42.06
CA THR A 2 -21.11 52.16 42.20
C THR A 2 -20.63 51.07 43.19
N SER A 3 -20.15 49.95 42.62
CA SER A 3 -18.82 49.35 42.86
C SER A 3 -18.62 48.25 41.80
N GLY A 4 -17.47 47.92 41.22
CA GLY A 4 -16.10 48.44 41.23
C GLY A 4 -15.34 47.73 40.10
N LEU A 5 -14.45 48.45 39.40
CA LEU A 5 -13.59 47.93 38.32
C LEU A 5 -12.46 47.04 38.88
N ALA A 6 -12.16 45.94 38.18
CA ALA A 6 -10.80 45.43 38.03
C ALA A 6 -10.63 44.75 36.66
N LYS A 7 -9.76 45.33 35.81
CA LYS A 7 -9.44 44.91 34.43
C LYS A 7 -8.39 43.79 34.42
N ASN A 8 -8.64 42.73 33.65
CA ASN A 8 -7.66 41.67 33.36
C ASN A 8 -6.77 42.03 32.15
N HIS A 9 -5.62 42.66 32.43
CA HIS A 9 -4.65 43.10 31.41
C HIS A 9 -3.86 41.98 30.70
N TRP A 10 -3.99 40.72 31.15
CA TRP A 10 -3.18 39.60 30.63
C TRP A 10 -3.74 38.93 29.37
N LYS A 11 -5.04 39.06 29.08
CA LYS A 11 -5.63 38.51 27.84
C LYS A 11 -5.31 39.37 26.60
N ALA A 12 -5.09 40.67 26.78
CA ALA A 12 -4.79 41.58 25.66
C ALA A 12 -3.33 41.44 25.16
N VAL A 13 -2.38 41.16 26.06
CA VAL A 13 -0.95 41.00 25.69
C VAL A 13 -0.72 39.67 24.94
N GLY A 14 -1.43 38.60 25.32
CA GLY A 14 -1.37 37.31 24.61
C GLY A 14 -1.92 37.36 23.19
N ALA A 15 -2.98 38.14 22.94
CA ALA A 15 -3.57 38.29 21.62
C ALA A 15 -2.70 39.12 20.65
N LEU A 16 -1.99 40.14 21.16
CA LEU A 16 -1.08 40.99 20.37
C LEU A 16 0.18 40.25 19.91
N LEU A 17 0.73 39.34 20.73
CA LEU A 17 1.89 38.53 20.37
C LEU A 17 1.56 37.46 19.32
N PHE A 18 0.36 36.89 19.36
CA PHE A 18 -0.10 35.89 18.39
C PHE A 18 -0.38 36.51 16.99
N ALA A 19 -0.92 37.73 16.95
CA ALA A 19 -1.18 38.44 15.70
C ALA A 19 0.10 38.93 14.98
N SER A 20 1.16 39.25 15.73
CA SER A 20 2.44 39.69 15.16
C SER A 20 3.22 38.53 14.51
N ALA A 21 3.15 37.32 15.09
CA ALA A 21 3.76 36.12 14.52
C ALA A 21 3.13 35.71 13.17
N ILE A 22 1.81 35.86 13.04
CA ILE A 22 1.09 35.54 11.78
C ILE A 22 1.43 36.54 10.67
N ARG A 23 1.60 37.84 10.98
CA ARG A 23 2.04 38.85 10.00
C ARG A 23 3.48 38.64 9.52
N TYR A 24 4.37 38.12 10.36
CA TYR A 24 5.76 37.88 9.98
C TYR A 24 5.91 36.67 9.04
N ILE A 25 5.11 35.61 9.27
CA ILE A 25 5.08 34.42 8.40
C ILE A 25 4.49 34.75 7.01
N HIS A 26 3.51 35.66 6.93
CA HIS A 26 2.91 36.03 5.65
C HIS A 26 3.76 36.96 4.78
N ARG A 27 4.70 37.74 5.37
CA ARG A 27 5.60 38.64 4.63
C ARG A 27 6.83 37.93 4.04
N ALA A 28 7.16 36.73 4.49
CA ALA A 28 8.33 35.97 4.02
C ALA A 28 8.07 35.17 2.71
N GLN A 29 6.85 35.18 2.18
CA GLN A 29 6.46 34.36 1.02
C GLN A 29 6.21 35.14 -0.29
N MET A 30 6.64 36.40 -0.39
CA MET A 30 6.59 37.16 -1.64
C MET A 30 7.93 37.83 -1.98
N LYS A 31 8.68 37.16 -2.86
CA LYS A 31 9.76 37.61 -3.78
C LYS A 31 10.38 36.32 -4.31
N SER A 32 10.41 35.98 -5.59
CA SER A 32 10.44 36.79 -6.83
C SER A 32 10.08 35.87 -8.01
N ASN A 33 9.24 36.37 -8.93
CA ASN A 33 9.28 35.96 -10.34
C ASN A 33 10.29 36.87 -11.03
N GLU A 34 11.19 36.31 -11.85
CA GLU A 34 11.76 36.98 -13.02
C GLU A 34 12.34 35.90 -13.95
N GLU A 35 11.91 35.93 -15.22
CA GLU A 35 12.49 35.21 -16.34
C GLU A 35 13.80 35.87 -16.75
N GLU A 36 14.80 35.08 -17.18
CA GLU A 36 15.90 35.59 -17.99
C GLU A 36 16.37 34.50 -18.98
N THR A 37 16.60 34.92 -20.22
CA THR A 37 16.85 34.11 -21.43
C THR A 37 18.35 33.98 -21.77
N THR A 38 18.87 32.74 -21.91
CA THR A 38 19.98 32.22 -22.81
C THR A 38 21.40 32.86 -22.78
N PRO A 39 22.53 32.27 -23.28
CA PRO A 39 22.84 30.96 -23.93
C PRO A 39 24.15 30.23 -23.41
N GLU A 40 24.60 29.22 -24.17
CA GLU A 40 25.75 28.27 -24.10
C GLU A 40 27.09 28.65 -23.41
N GLY A 41 27.75 27.64 -22.80
CA GLY A 41 29.19 27.65 -22.50
C GLY A 41 29.68 26.64 -21.44
N LEU A 42 30.43 25.61 -21.86
CA LEU A 42 31.10 24.61 -21.01
C LEU A 42 32.11 25.25 -20.02
N SER A 43 32.01 24.96 -18.71
CA SER A 43 33.18 24.89 -17.80
C SER A 43 32.84 24.21 -16.45
N ARG A 44 33.85 23.55 -15.87
CA ARG A 44 33.83 22.53 -14.79
C ARG A 44 33.17 23.00 -13.47
N PRO A 45 32.62 22.09 -12.63
CA PRO A 45 32.09 22.47 -11.33
C PRO A 45 33.20 22.83 -10.33
N VAL A 46 33.14 24.06 -9.82
CA VAL A 46 33.88 24.56 -8.65
C VAL A 46 33.23 23.99 -7.37
N PRO A 47 33.99 23.54 -6.36
CA PRO A 47 33.42 23.05 -5.11
C PRO A 47 32.75 24.19 -4.33
N PHE A 48 31.47 24.01 -3.99
CA PHE A 48 30.73 24.89 -3.09
C PHE A 48 31.34 24.86 -1.68
N PRO A 49 31.67 26.01 -1.06
CA PRO A 49 31.97 26.04 0.37
C PRO A 49 30.66 25.93 1.17
N PRO A 50 30.63 25.19 2.29
CA PRO A 50 29.44 25.12 3.14
C PRO A 50 29.16 26.50 3.75
N LYS A 51 27.92 26.99 3.59
CA LYS A 51 27.43 28.19 4.30
C LYS A 51 27.53 27.95 5.81
N LYS A 52 28.42 28.68 6.48
CA LYS A 52 28.46 28.74 7.95
C LYS A 52 27.20 29.42 8.46
N THR A 53 26.32 28.67 9.13
CA THR A 53 25.30 29.26 9.98
C THR A 53 25.98 29.87 11.22
N PRO A 54 25.62 31.09 11.64
CA PRO A 54 26.24 31.71 12.82
C PRO A 54 25.82 30.93 14.08
N VAL A 55 26.79 30.27 14.71
CA VAL A 55 26.66 29.42 15.91
C VAL A 55 25.91 30.14 17.06
N TRP A 56 25.96 31.47 17.09
CA TRP A 56 25.23 32.27 18.06
C TRP A 56 23.71 32.20 17.89
N GLN A 57 23.18 32.11 16.66
CA GLN A 57 21.73 32.02 16.45
C GLN A 57 21.17 30.66 16.92
N THR A 58 21.90 29.56 16.69
CA THR A 58 21.52 28.24 17.21
C THR A 58 21.66 28.16 18.73
N ALA A 59 22.70 28.79 19.30
CA ALA A 59 22.87 28.87 20.76
C ALA A 59 21.75 29.69 21.42
N PHE A 60 21.38 30.85 20.85
CA PHE A 60 20.32 31.69 21.40
C PHE A 60 18.96 31.00 21.38
N VAL A 61 18.62 30.34 20.26
CA VAL A 61 17.37 29.57 20.15
C VAL A 61 17.37 28.41 21.15
N SER A 62 18.48 27.71 21.32
CA SER A 62 18.58 26.58 22.26
C SER A 62 18.44 27.02 23.73
N VAL A 63 19.06 28.15 24.10
CA VAL A 63 18.95 28.73 25.45
C VAL A 63 17.54 29.23 25.71
N ALA A 64 16.92 29.92 24.73
CA ALA A 64 15.54 30.37 24.85
C ALA A 64 14.57 29.18 25.04
N TRP A 65 14.80 28.08 24.32
CA TRP A 65 13.99 26.86 24.42
C TRP A 65 14.15 26.17 25.78
N LEU A 66 15.38 26.09 26.31
CA LEU A 66 15.65 25.58 27.65
C LEU A 66 14.98 26.42 28.75
N CYS A 67 15.05 27.75 28.65
CA CYS A 67 14.40 28.65 29.60
C CYS A 67 12.87 28.51 29.56
N LEU A 68 12.26 28.46 28.37
CA LEU A 68 10.81 28.29 28.21
C LEU A 68 10.33 26.93 28.73
N SER A 69 11.13 25.88 28.54
CA SER A 69 10.84 24.54 29.06
C SER A 69 10.94 24.50 30.59
N GLY A 70 11.95 25.15 31.17
CA GLY A 70 12.11 25.28 32.62
C GLY A 70 10.96 26.04 33.28
N VAL A 71 10.51 27.15 32.68
CA VAL A 71 9.33 27.90 33.15
C VAL A 71 8.07 27.07 33.07
N SER A 72 7.87 26.34 31.97
CA SER A 72 6.70 25.46 31.79
C SER A 72 6.68 24.32 32.81
N PHE A 73 7.84 23.71 33.10
CA PHE A 73 7.98 22.67 34.12
C PHE A 73 7.72 23.20 35.53
N TYR A 74 8.24 24.39 35.86
CA TYR A 74 7.99 25.06 37.14
C TYR A 74 6.51 25.39 37.34
N LEU A 75 5.83 25.92 36.31
CA LEU A 75 4.39 26.18 36.35
C LEU A 75 3.58 24.88 36.49
N GLY A 76 4.02 23.79 35.84
CA GLY A 76 3.43 22.46 36.02
C GLY A 76 3.54 21.94 37.46
N LEU A 77 4.69 22.12 38.11
CA LEU A 77 4.89 21.78 39.52
C LEU A 77 4.01 22.62 40.46
N GLN A 78 3.84 23.91 40.18
CA GLN A 78 2.96 24.77 40.96
C GLN A 78 1.48 24.38 40.80
N ALA A 79 1.07 24.00 39.58
CA ALA A 79 -0.28 23.49 39.32
C ALA A 79 -0.57 22.14 39.99
N LEU A 80 0.47 21.30 40.19
CA LEU A 80 0.35 20.06 40.94
C LEU A 80 0.28 20.30 42.45
N LYS A 81 1.03 21.29 42.98
CA LYS A 81 0.94 21.67 44.40
C LYS A 81 -0.43 22.25 44.77
N THR A 82 -1.04 23.06 43.89
CA THR A 82 -2.39 23.62 44.12
C THR A 82 -3.52 22.59 44.01
N LYS A 83 -3.27 21.41 43.43
CA LYS A 83 -4.22 20.29 43.39
C LYS A 83 -4.19 19.37 44.62
N SER A 84 -3.23 19.55 45.54
CA SER A 84 -3.09 18.68 46.73
C SER A 84 -3.84 19.15 47.98
N SER A 85 -4.50 20.30 47.93
CA SER A 85 -5.38 20.78 49.01
C SER A 85 -6.84 20.77 48.56
N GLY A 86 -7.50 19.60 48.66
CA GLY A 86 -8.95 19.52 48.48
C GLY A 86 -9.46 18.16 47.99
N SER A 87 -9.56 17.19 48.90
CA SER A 87 -10.77 16.37 49.14
C SER A 87 -10.41 15.12 49.93
N GLU A 88 -11.07 14.98 51.08
CA GLU A 88 -11.11 13.77 51.90
C GLU A 88 -11.75 12.63 51.11
N VAL A 89 -11.16 11.43 51.20
CA VAL A 89 -11.81 10.19 50.77
C VAL A 89 -11.86 9.24 51.96
N SER A 90 -13.08 8.78 52.25
CA SER A 90 -13.44 7.85 53.32
C SER A 90 -12.67 6.54 53.26
N LYS A 91 -12.26 6.07 54.44
CA LYS A 91 -11.73 4.73 54.70
C LYS A 91 -12.85 3.69 54.70
N SER A 92 -12.68 2.59 53.96
CA SER A 92 -13.18 1.29 54.40
C SER A 92 -12.14 0.20 54.13
N VAL A 93 -11.66 -0.35 55.24
CA VAL A 93 -10.85 -1.53 55.52
C VAL A 93 -11.17 -2.75 54.64
N LEU A 94 -10.12 -3.42 54.15
CA LEU A 94 -9.99 -4.89 54.20
C LEU A 94 -8.49 -5.26 54.22
N THR A 95 -8.10 -5.76 55.39
CA THR A 95 -6.98 -6.67 55.72
C THR A 95 -6.82 -7.79 54.70
N SER A 96 -5.72 -8.52 54.49
CA SER A 96 -4.38 -8.71 55.06
C SER A 96 -3.72 -9.63 54.01
N GLU A 97 -2.44 -9.51 53.67
CA GLU A 97 -1.41 -10.37 54.26
C GLU A 97 -0.02 -9.88 53.87
N SER A 98 0.85 -10.09 54.84
CA SER A 98 2.23 -9.68 54.94
C SER A 98 3.20 -10.63 54.25
N SER A 99 4.21 -10.07 53.58
CA SER A 99 5.58 -10.58 53.67
C SER A 99 6.59 -9.46 53.42
N GLN A 100 7.36 -9.15 54.47
CA GLN A 100 8.41 -8.14 54.56
C GLN A 100 9.59 -8.47 53.60
N ILE A 101 10.04 -7.50 52.79
CA ILE A 101 11.25 -6.68 52.93
C ILE A 101 12.57 -7.46 53.11
N GLN A 102 13.49 -7.35 52.13
CA GLN A 102 14.83 -6.79 52.38
C GLN A 102 15.58 -6.40 51.09
N LEU A 103 15.94 -5.11 51.03
CA LEU A 103 16.99 -4.54 50.19
C LEU A 103 18.32 -4.62 50.96
N ALA A 104 19.38 -5.08 50.30
CA ALA A 104 20.76 -4.80 50.68
C ALA A 104 21.62 -4.64 49.41
N ASN A 105 22.59 -3.74 49.52
CA ASN A 105 23.22 -2.93 48.47
C ASN A 105 24.61 -3.55 48.06
N PRO A 106 25.51 -2.87 47.31
CA PRO A 106 26.21 -3.44 46.15
C PRO A 106 27.72 -3.65 46.37
N SER A 107 28.39 -4.41 45.50
CA SER A 107 29.85 -4.34 45.40
C SER A 107 30.43 -4.87 44.08
N LEU A 108 31.43 -4.12 43.59
CA LEU A 108 32.56 -4.48 42.71
C LEU A 108 32.49 -4.22 41.19
N LYS A 109 33.05 -3.05 40.84
CA LYS A 109 34.24 -2.79 39.98
C LYS A 109 34.31 -3.36 38.54
N SER A 110 34.45 -2.41 37.62
CA SER A 110 34.89 -2.44 36.21
C SER A 110 36.27 -3.11 35.97
N PRO A 111 36.65 -3.48 34.72
CA PRO A 111 37.21 -2.51 33.77
C PRO A 111 36.92 -2.74 32.26
N VAL A 112 37.46 -1.82 31.46
CA VAL A 112 37.23 -1.49 30.05
C VAL A 112 38.08 -2.33 29.06
N GLY A 113 37.47 -2.75 27.93
CA GLY A 113 38.03 -2.95 26.56
C GLY A 113 38.98 -4.14 26.29
N PRO A 114 39.21 -4.57 25.02
CA PRO A 114 38.89 -3.92 23.73
C PRO A 114 38.24 -4.81 22.62
N SER A 115 37.75 -4.12 21.58
CA SER A 115 37.48 -4.49 20.16
C SER A 115 37.50 -5.96 19.69
N ALA A 116 36.34 -6.45 19.27
CA ALA A 116 36.19 -7.69 18.50
C ALA A 116 36.14 -7.40 16.98
N TRP A 117 37.29 -7.44 16.31
CA TRP A 117 37.41 -7.49 14.84
C TRP A 117 38.34 -8.61 14.35
N GLU A 118 38.60 -9.64 15.16
CA GLU A 118 39.58 -10.70 14.82
C GLU A 118 39.05 -12.15 14.85
N SER A 119 37.73 -12.39 14.84
CA SER A 119 37.19 -13.76 14.93
C SER A 119 36.27 -14.22 13.78
N VAL A 120 36.30 -13.59 12.61
CA VAL A 120 35.44 -13.96 11.46
C VAL A 120 36.12 -14.94 10.47
N GLY A 121 37.39 -15.31 10.70
CA GLY A 121 38.17 -16.13 9.74
C GLY A 121 38.19 -17.64 9.96
N LYS A 122 37.47 -18.21 10.93
CA LYS A 122 37.65 -19.64 11.32
C LYS A 122 36.36 -20.48 11.45
N TRP A 123 35.27 -20.05 10.82
CA TRP A 123 33.98 -20.77 10.89
C TRP A 123 33.46 -21.25 9.52
N TRP A 124 34.33 -21.43 8.53
CA TRP A 124 33.95 -21.81 7.17
C TRP A 124 34.44 -23.18 6.69
N ASN A 125 34.86 -24.08 7.59
CA ASN A 125 35.16 -25.46 7.22
C ASN A 125 34.72 -26.43 8.31
N SER A 126 33.45 -26.81 8.26
CA SER A 126 33.00 -28.11 8.73
C SER A 126 31.77 -28.52 7.90
N THR A 127 32.06 -29.18 6.78
CA THR A 127 31.15 -30.16 6.17
C THR A 127 31.04 -31.32 7.16
N ASP A 128 29.86 -31.54 7.73
CA ASP A 128 29.37 -32.87 8.13
C ASP A 128 28.01 -32.70 8.83
N PHE A 129 26.97 -33.24 8.19
CA PHE A 129 25.81 -33.96 8.75
C PHE A 129 24.56 -33.77 7.88
N PHE A 130 24.39 -34.71 6.93
CA PHE A 130 23.06 -35.20 6.55
C PHE A 130 22.84 -36.54 7.27
N PRO A 131 21.60 -36.84 7.66
CA PRO A 131 21.06 -38.14 7.23
C PRO A 131 19.67 -38.02 6.59
N THR A 132 19.51 -38.88 5.59
CA THR A 132 18.33 -39.17 4.77
C THR A 132 17.34 -40.10 5.47
N GLU A 133 16.07 -39.86 5.15
CA GLU A 133 14.92 -40.77 4.95
C GLU A 133 14.19 -41.51 6.10
N THR A 134 12.88 -41.20 6.12
CA THR A 134 11.69 -42.06 6.32
C THR A 134 11.32 -42.62 7.69
N SER A 135 10.18 -42.15 8.21
CA SER A 135 9.03 -43.05 8.43
C SER A 135 7.72 -42.26 8.44
N HIS A 136 6.76 -42.77 7.66
CA HIS A 136 5.36 -42.36 7.72
C HIS A 136 4.78 -42.79 9.07
N ALA A 137 4.24 -41.84 9.83
CA ALA A 137 3.32 -42.11 10.92
C ALA A 137 2.15 -41.13 10.79
N GLU A 138 1.07 -41.60 10.17
CA GLU A 138 -0.24 -40.98 10.28
C GLU A 138 -0.63 -40.94 11.76
N THR A 139 -0.59 -39.75 12.36
CA THR A 139 -1.25 -39.51 13.65
C THR A 139 -2.54 -38.77 13.34
N GLN A 140 -3.65 -39.51 13.37
CA GLN A 140 -4.97 -38.90 13.43
C GLN A 140 -5.10 -38.15 14.76
N ASN A 141 -5.08 -36.82 14.71
CA ASN A 141 -5.44 -35.98 15.84
C ASN A 141 -6.97 -35.89 15.92
N SER A 142 -7.52 -36.56 16.92
CA SER A 142 -8.93 -36.58 17.31
C SER A 142 -9.32 -35.37 18.19
N ASP A 143 -8.79 -34.19 17.91
CA ASP A 143 -9.28 -32.95 18.49
C ASP A 143 -9.89 -32.14 17.36
N GLY A 144 -11.20 -31.91 17.39
CA GLY A 144 -11.97 -31.19 16.37
C GLY A 144 -11.60 -29.73 16.12
N LYS A 145 -10.34 -29.32 16.35
CA LYS A 145 -9.77 -28.06 15.88
C LYS A 145 -9.44 -28.18 14.39
N PRO A 146 -9.95 -27.28 13.55
CA PRO A 146 -9.60 -27.24 12.13
C PRO A 146 -8.09 -27.02 11.96
N SER A 147 -7.40 -27.99 11.37
CA SER A 147 -5.98 -27.87 11.06
C SER A 147 -5.80 -27.17 9.72
N LEU A 148 -5.00 -26.10 9.63
CA LEU A 148 -4.69 -25.51 8.33
C LEU A 148 -3.89 -26.52 7.44
N PRO A 149 -3.80 -26.38 6.10
CA PRO A 149 -3.20 -27.37 5.17
C PRO A 149 -1.71 -27.67 5.43
N ALA A 150 -1.28 -28.93 5.43
CA ALA A 150 0.07 -29.31 5.86
C ALA A 150 1.21 -28.65 5.05
N ASN A 151 1.08 -28.52 3.72
CA ASN A 151 2.09 -27.91 2.85
C ASN A 151 1.56 -26.71 2.05
N ASP A 152 2.46 -25.78 1.66
CA ASP A 152 2.09 -24.60 0.86
C ASP A 152 1.58 -24.99 -0.55
N ASP A 153 2.07 -26.10 -1.09
CA ASP A 153 1.62 -26.64 -2.39
C ASP A 153 0.17 -27.16 -2.36
N ASP A 154 -0.36 -27.48 -1.18
CA ASP A 154 -1.74 -27.93 -0.99
C ASP A 154 -2.73 -26.74 -0.95
N VAL A 155 -2.23 -25.50 -0.89
CA VAL A 155 -3.06 -24.30 -0.82
C VAL A 155 -3.50 -23.89 -2.22
N SER A 156 -4.74 -24.26 -2.57
CA SER A 156 -5.35 -23.94 -3.86
C SER A 156 -5.64 -22.45 -4.09
N PHE A 157 -5.87 -21.68 -3.02
CA PHE A 157 -6.16 -20.24 -3.09
C PHE A 157 -5.64 -19.54 -1.83
N ARG A 158 -4.57 -18.76 -1.95
CA ARG A 158 -3.89 -18.13 -0.81
C ARG A 158 -4.55 -16.82 -0.39
N ALA A 159 -4.72 -16.68 0.91
CA ALA A 159 -5.04 -15.41 1.55
C ALA A 159 -3.76 -14.63 1.85
N SER A 160 -3.64 -13.43 1.28
CA SER A 160 -2.54 -12.50 1.52
C SER A 160 -3.02 -11.10 1.91
N THR A 161 -2.15 -10.32 2.55
CA THR A 161 -2.41 -8.89 2.80
C THR A 161 -1.13 -8.06 2.85
N TRP A 162 -1.22 -6.83 2.35
CA TRP A 162 -0.29 -5.75 2.68
C TRP A 162 -0.78 -5.00 3.92
N PHE A 163 0.17 -4.62 4.78
CA PHE A 163 -0.19 -3.90 6.00
C PHE A 163 1.00 -3.21 6.66
N SER A 164 0.77 -2.10 7.36
CA SER A 164 1.82 -1.33 8.08
C SER A 164 1.62 -1.27 9.59
N ASP A 165 0.40 -1.45 10.09
CA ASP A 165 0.09 -1.49 11.53
C ASP A 165 0.49 -2.86 12.09
N TYR A 166 1.12 -2.91 13.25
CA TYR A 166 1.60 -4.18 13.81
C TYR A 166 0.53 -4.87 14.66
N GLU A 167 -0.34 -4.11 15.31
CA GLU A 167 -1.34 -4.64 16.22
C GLU A 167 -2.42 -5.40 15.48
N ALA A 168 -2.86 -4.92 14.31
CA ALA A 168 -3.79 -5.70 13.51
C ALA A 168 -3.13 -6.93 12.86
N MET A 169 -1.81 -6.94 12.59
CA MET A 169 -1.13 -8.18 12.15
C MET A 169 -1.27 -9.25 13.22
N LYS A 170 -0.90 -8.95 14.47
CA LYS A 170 -1.01 -9.91 15.56
C LYS A 170 -2.41 -10.46 15.71
N LYS A 171 -3.43 -9.60 15.61
CA LYS A 171 -4.83 -10.00 15.76
C LYS A 171 -5.32 -10.91 14.63
N THR A 172 -4.73 -10.84 13.44
CA THR A 172 -5.32 -11.46 12.23
C THR A 172 -4.37 -12.38 11.47
N VAL A 173 -3.10 -12.53 11.87
CA VAL A 173 -2.10 -13.32 11.15
C VAL A 173 -2.49 -14.79 10.95
N HIS A 174 -3.33 -15.35 11.82
CA HIS A 174 -3.90 -16.69 11.69
C HIS A 174 -4.88 -16.84 10.51
N LEU A 175 -5.35 -15.73 9.93
CA LEU A 175 -6.28 -15.68 8.80
C LEU A 175 -5.58 -15.60 7.43
N TYR A 176 -4.25 -15.62 7.40
CA TYR A 176 -3.47 -15.42 6.18
C TYR A 176 -2.43 -16.53 5.99
N ASN A 177 -2.22 -16.91 4.73
CA ASN A 177 -1.11 -17.77 4.32
C ASN A 177 0.18 -16.96 4.20
N GLU A 178 0.06 -15.73 3.69
CA GLU A 178 1.19 -14.83 3.46
C GLU A 178 0.85 -13.43 3.99
N ILE A 179 1.79 -12.77 4.67
CA ILE A 179 1.66 -11.38 5.07
C ILE A 179 2.82 -10.56 4.50
N HIS A 180 2.51 -9.32 4.14
CA HIS A 180 3.46 -8.41 3.52
C HIS A 180 3.58 -7.12 4.33
N PRO A 181 4.42 -7.12 5.38
CA PRO A 181 4.72 -5.92 6.13
C PRO A 181 5.26 -4.82 5.22
N PHE A 182 4.51 -3.73 5.10
CA PHE A 182 4.85 -2.56 4.29
C PHE A 182 5.80 -1.64 5.05
N ILE A 183 7.05 -2.11 5.20
CA ILE A 183 7.99 -1.55 6.18
C ILE A 183 9.24 -0.95 5.56
N TYR A 184 9.53 -1.18 4.29
CA TYR A 184 10.75 -0.67 3.65
C TYR A 184 10.48 0.39 2.58
N GLY A 185 11.42 1.33 2.47
CA GLY A 185 11.52 2.25 1.35
C GLY A 185 12.96 2.73 1.15
N PHE A 186 13.20 3.51 0.10
CA PHE A 186 14.57 3.92 -0.25
C PHE A 186 15.08 5.11 0.58
N LYS A 187 16.38 5.10 0.92
CA LYS A 187 17.12 6.28 1.38
C LYS A 187 17.72 7.04 0.20
N GLY A 188 17.87 8.36 0.36
CA GLY A 188 18.52 9.26 -0.61
C GLY A 188 17.57 10.12 -1.43
N ARG A 189 16.28 9.75 -1.52
CA ARG A 189 15.22 10.54 -2.18
C ARG A 189 15.51 10.78 -3.67
N GLU A 190 16.07 11.94 -4.01
CA GLU A 190 16.40 12.34 -5.39
C GLU A 190 17.67 11.66 -5.89
N THR A 191 18.59 11.34 -4.98
CA THR A 191 19.86 10.66 -5.26
C THR A 191 19.97 9.45 -4.35
N ASN A 192 19.37 8.33 -4.77
CA ASN A 192 19.45 7.12 -3.99
C ASN A 192 20.88 6.57 -3.95
N ASN A 193 21.17 5.80 -2.91
CA ASN A 193 22.48 5.21 -2.67
C ASN A 193 22.38 3.68 -2.46
N GLY A 194 21.24 3.10 -2.82
CA GLY A 194 20.91 1.67 -2.67
C GLY A 194 20.44 1.27 -1.27
N ASP A 195 20.51 2.18 -0.28
CA ASP A 195 20.13 1.85 1.09
C ASP A 195 18.61 1.90 1.31
N LEU A 196 18.17 1.07 2.25
CA LEU A 196 16.80 1.02 2.72
C LEU A 196 16.66 1.76 4.06
N TYR A 197 15.50 2.37 4.28
CA TYR A 197 15.00 2.64 5.63
C TYR A 197 13.93 1.60 5.96
N SER A 198 13.73 1.35 7.27
CA SER A 198 12.66 0.50 7.77
C SER A 198 11.80 1.26 8.76
N LEU A 199 10.50 1.01 8.75
CA LEU A 199 9.56 1.48 9.78
C LEU A 199 9.70 0.68 11.09
N TRP A 200 10.34 -0.50 11.04
CA TRP A 200 10.61 -1.32 12.20
C TRP A 200 12.10 -1.22 12.55
N GLY A 201 12.41 -0.96 13.82
CA GLY A 201 13.78 -1.00 14.31
C GLY A 201 14.37 -2.41 14.23
N ALA A 202 15.70 -2.53 14.22
CA ALA A 202 16.40 -3.82 14.11
C ALA A 202 15.93 -4.84 15.18
N SER A 203 15.92 -4.45 16.47
CA SER A 203 15.43 -5.31 17.55
C SER A 203 13.93 -5.63 17.42
N GLN A 204 13.13 -4.71 16.88
CA GLN A 204 11.71 -4.93 16.66
C GLN A 204 11.49 -5.98 15.57
N LYS A 205 12.27 -5.99 14.49
CA LYS A 205 12.10 -6.95 13.38
C LYS A 205 12.19 -8.40 13.88
N HIS A 206 13.22 -8.74 14.66
CA HIS A 206 13.33 -10.09 15.25
C HIS A 206 12.16 -10.43 16.16
N ALA A 207 11.82 -9.53 17.10
CA ALA A 207 10.74 -9.77 18.05
C ALA A 207 9.39 -9.94 17.35
N ARG A 208 9.10 -9.09 16.34
CA ARG A 208 7.84 -9.11 15.60
C ARG A 208 7.72 -10.34 14.70
N VAL A 209 8.79 -10.73 14.00
CA VAL A 209 8.81 -11.96 13.22
C VAL A 209 8.58 -13.18 14.12
N ALA A 210 9.26 -13.25 15.27
CA ALA A 210 9.09 -14.35 16.22
C ALA A 210 7.65 -14.41 16.77
N GLU A 211 7.07 -13.27 17.18
CA GLU A 211 5.71 -13.20 17.70
C GLU A 211 4.67 -13.58 16.63
N LEU A 212 4.79 -13.09 15.40
CA LEU A 212 3.88 -13.43 14.30
C LEU A 212 3.96 -14.92 13.94
N ARG A 213 5.15 -15.52 13.96
CA ARG A 213 5.32 -16.97 13.77
C ARG A 213 4.78 -17.78 14.94
N ASN A 214 4.86 -17.28 16.17
CA ASN A 214 4.24 -17.95 17.31
C ASN A 214 2.70 -17.97 17.17
N LEU A 215 2.10 -16.90 16.64
CA LEU A 215 0.66 -16.81 16.42
C LEU A 215 0.18 -17.63 15.21
N ASN A 216 1.00 -17.73 14.16
CA ASN A 216 0.75 -18.60 13.02
C ASN A 216 2.09 -19.18 12.53
N PRO A 217 2.46 -20.41 12.95
CA PRO A 217 3.74 -21.03 12.58
C PRO A 217 3.95 -21.26 11.08
N ARG A 218 2.89 -21.14 10.29
CA ARG A 218 2.90 -21.41 8.84
C ARG A 218 2.75 -20.17 7.99
N VAL A 219 2.61 -18.99 8.61
CA VAL A 219 2.55 -17.74 7.85
C VAL A 219 3.89 -17.48 7.17
N LYS A 220 3.85 -17.12 5.89
CA LYS A 220 5.00 -16.56 5.19
C LYS A 220 5.07 -15.07 5.45
N ILE A 221 6.21 -14.59 5.93
CA ILE A 221 6.45 -13.17 6.20
C ILE A 221 7.38 -12.62 5.11
N ILE A 222 6.80 -11.86 4.19
CA ILE A 222 7.46 -11.39 2.95
C ILE A 222 7.33 -9.85 2.91
N PRO A 223 8.23 -9.09 3.56
CA PRO A 223 8.09 -7.65 3.68
C PRO A 223 8.19 -6.94 2.33
N THR A 224 7.47 -5.81 2.23
CA THR A 224 7.37 -5.00 1.03
C THR A 224 8.35 -3.82 1.06
N ILE A 225 9.01 -3.61 -0.07
CA ILE A 225 9.75 -2.38 -0.36
C ILE A 225 8.91 -1.55 -1.32
N PHE A 226 8.47 -0.39 -0.86
CA PHE A 226 7.67 0.51 -1.65
C PHE A 226 8.44 1.74 -2.10
N ARG A 227 8.23 2.10 -3.37
CA ARG A 227 8.60 3.41 -3.89
C ARG A 227 7.70 3.81 -5.05
N TRP A 228 7.03 4.96 -4.92
CA TRP A 228 6.40 5.65 -6.04
C TRP A 228 7.34 6.68 -6.66
N GLU A 229 7.76 6.47 -7.90
CA GLU A 229 8.67 7.38 -8.57
C GLU A 229 8.03 8.75 -8.81
N ASN A 230 8.72 9.82 -8.45
CA ASN A 230 8.32 11.18 -8.71
C ASN A 230 9.56 12.09 -8.88
N LYS A 231 9.38 13.42 -8.90
CA LYS A 231 10.51 14.34 -9.04
C LYS A 231 11.48 14.29 -7.86
N ASN A 232 10.97 14.04 -6.65
CA ASN A 232 11.72 14.09 -5.41
C ASN A 232 12.16 12.69 -4.92
N GLU A 233 11.57 11.62 -5.43
CA GLU A 233 11.87 10.26 -5.00
C GLU A 233 12.01 9.36 -6.23
N LYS A 234 13.22 8.84 -6.46
CA LYS A 234 13.59 8.13 -7.69
C LYS A 234 13.68 6.62 -7.49
N ILE A 235 13.54 5.87 -8.59
CA ILE A 235 13.83 4.42 -8.64
C ILE A 235 15.02 4.12 -9.55
N SER A 236 15.33 5.03 -10.48
CA SER A 236 16.37 4.90 -11.50
C SER A 236 17.68 4.27 -11.03
N GLU A 237 18.30 4.80 -9.98
CA GLU A 237 19.61 4.34 -9.54
C GLU A 237 19.56 2.95 -8.92
N ASN A 238 18.51 2.65 -8.14
CA ASN A 238 18.30 1.35 -7.50
C ASN A 238 18.11 0.20 -8.49
N ILE A 239 17.67 0.50 -9.72
CA ILE A 239 17.55 -0.48 -10.81
C ILE A 239 18.72 -0.42 -11.81
N GLY A 240 19.74 0.41 -11.56
CA GLY A 240 20.93 0.50 -12.40
C GLY A 240 20.78 1.33 -13.68
N LEU A 241 19.77 2.20 -13.74
CA LEU A 241 19.62 3.13 -14.87
C LEU A 241 20.85 4.06 -14.95
N ASN A 242 21.20 4.46 -16.18
CA ASN A 242 22.37 5.32 -16.47
C ASN A 242 23.71 4.72 -15.98
N GLY A 243 23.83 3.39 -15.97
CA GLY A 243 25.07 2.70 -15.60
C GLY A 243 25.35 2.63 -14.10
N ARG A 244 24.37 2.98 -13.25
CA ARG A 244 24.49 2.90 -11.78
C ARG A 244 24.36 1.48 -11.23
N ASN A 245 25.07 0.54 -11.85
CA ASN A 245 25.10 -0.86 -11.43
C ASN A 245 25.68 -0.98 -10.00
N ASP A 246 26.60 -0.08 -9.61
CA ASP A 246 27.11 0.02 -8.25
C ASP A 246 25.99 0.21 -7.20
N ILE A 247 25.02 1.08 -7.50
CA ILE A 247 23.88 1.32 -6.61
C ILE A 247 22.91 0.14 -6.64
N ARG A 248 22.61 -0.38 -7.83
CA ARG A 248 21.72 -1.55 -7.98
C ARG A 248 22.25 -2.75 -7.21
N ASP A 249 23.54 -3.06 -7.36
CA ASP A 249 24.14 -4.23 -6.74
C ASP A 249 24.18 -4.05 -5.23
N LYS A 250 24.55 -2.86 -4.74
CA LYS A 250 24.41 -2.52 -3.31
C LYS A 250 22.98 -2.64 -2.81
N HIS A 251 22.01 -2.20 -3.59
CA HIS A 251 20.60 -2.31 -3.26
C HIS A 251 20.15 -3.76 -3.12
N ILE A 252 20.53 -4.63 -4.08
CA ILE A 252 20.30 -6.07 -4.00
C ILE A 252 20.94 -6.63 -2.73
N GLN A 253 22.21 -6.32 -2.45
CA GLN A 253 22.88 -6.80 -1.22
C GLN A 253 22.16 -6.36 0.06
N ASN A 254 21.66 -5.13 0.12
CA ASN A 254 20.86 -4.66 1.26
C ASN A 254 19.53 -5.41 1.41
N ILE A 255 18.86 -5.76 0.30
CA ILE A 255 17.65 -6.59 0.33
C ILE A 255 17.97 -7.98 0.88
N LEU A 256 19.02 -8.62 0.36
CA LEU A 256 19.45 -9.95 0.79
C LEU A 256 19.84 -9.96 2.27
N TYR A 257 20.57 -8.93 2.73
CA TYR A 257 20.90 -8.76 4.13
C TYR A 257 19.64 -8.73 5.02
N GLU A 258 18.60 -7.97 4.64
CA GLU A 258 17.36 -7.92 5.40
C GLU A 258 16.62 -9.26 5.40
N VAL A 259 16.55 -9.96 4.26
CA VAL A 259 15.93 -11.28 4.15
C VAL A 259 16.63 -12.31 5.03
N ASP A 260 17.96 -12.38 4.95
CA ASP A 260 18.77 -13.37 5.67
C ASP A 260 18.83 -13.08 7.17
N THR A 261 19.01 -11.81 7.56
CA THR A 261 19.19 -11.42 8.97
C THR A 261 17.94 -11.64 9.80
N TYR A 262 16.77 -11.23 9.29
CA TYR A 262 15.53 -11.28 10.07
C TYR A 262 14.69 -12.53 9.77
N GLY A 263 15.22 -13.44 8.97
CA GLY A 263 14.61 -14.73 8.66
C GLY A 263 13.31 -14.60 7.87
N PHE A 264 13.15 -13.56 7.04
CA PHE A 264 11.97 -13.42 6.19
C PHE A 264 11.87 -14.56 5.18
N ASP A 265 10.65 -14.83 4.72
CA ASP A 265 10.36 -15.89 3.75
C ASP A 265 10.57 -15.42 2.30
N GLY A 266 10.83 -14.14 2.10
CA GLY A 266 11.00 -13.53 0.78
C GLY A 266 11.05 -12.01 0.82
N ILE A 267 10.92 -11.40 -0.35
CA ILE A 267 10.76 -9.96 -0.51
C ILE A 267 9.65 -9.64 -1.52
N ASP A 268 8.90 -8.58 -1.26
CA ASP A 268 7.84 -8.05 -2.12
C ASP A 268 8.27 -6.68 -2.69
N ILE A 269 8.35 -6.57 -4.01
CA ILE A 269 8.80 -5.38 -4.72
C ILE A 269 7.59 -4.59 -5.22
N ASP A 270 7.42 -3.38 -4.69
CA ASP A 270 6.32 -2.47 -5.03
C ASP A 270 6.87 -1.14 -5.57
N TYR A 271 7.44 -1.22 -6.78
CA TYR A 271 8.11 -0.11 -7.45
C TYR A 271 7.17 0.48 -8.49
N GLU A 272 6.59 1.63 -8.18
CA GLU A 272 5.45 2.18 -8.90
C GLU A 272 5.78 3.48 -9.64
N GLY A 273 4.96 3.79 -10.65
CA GLY A 273 5.01 5.07 -11.34
C GLY A 273 6.26 5.28 -12.20
N MET A 274 7.05 4.25 -12.48
CA MET A 274 8.19 4.38 -13.39
C MET A 274 7.74 4.81 -14.79
N SER A 275 8.58 5.55 -15.50
CA SER A 275 8.39 5.89 -16.90
C SER A 275 8.93 4.80 -17.83
N CYS A 276 8.39 4.70 -19.06
CA CYS A 276 8.58 3.51 -19.89
C CYS A 276 10.05 3.22 -20.26
N GLU A 277 10.92 4.22 -20.30
CA GLU A 277 12.37 4.06 -20.51
C GLU A 277 13.06 3.21 -19.43
N LYS A 278 12.40 2.96 -18.28
CA LYS A 278 12.92 2.14 -17.19
C LYS A 278 12.60 0.66 -17.31
N LYS A 279 11.74 0.26 -18.27
CA LYS A 279 11.24 -1.13 -18.41
C LYS A 279 12.39 -2.14 -18.39
N GLU A 280 13.33 -2.04 -19.33
CA GLU A 280 14.42 -3.02 -19.46
C GLU A 280 15.34 -3.06 -18.24
N LYS A 281 15.57 -1.93 -17.57
CA LYS A 281 16.40 -1.88 -16.35
C LYS A 281 15.69 -2.43 -15.12
N PHE A 282 14.38 -2.22 -15.02
CA PHE A 282 13.59 -2.86 -13.99
C PHE A 282 13.56 -4.38 -14.19
N GLU A 283 13.43 -4.84 -15.43
CA GLU A 283 13.51 -6.26 -15.79
C GLU A 283 14.87 -6.87 -15.44
N GLU A 284 15.97 -6.22 -15.80
CA GLU A 284 17.33 -6.64 -15.42
C GLU A 284 17.50 -6.73 -13.90
N PHE A 285 17.00 -5.73 -13.15
CA PHE A 285 17.00 -5.76 -11.68
C PHE A 285 16.21 -6.97 -11.13
N ILE A 286 15.02 -7.25 -11.66
CA ILE A 286 14.19 -8.38 -11.23
C ILE A 286 14.87 -9.72 -11.52
N VAL A 287 15.53 -9.89 -12.67
CA VAL A 287 16.29 -11.11 -12.99
C VAL A 287 17.40 -11.35 -11.96
N LEU A 288 18.20 -10.31 -11.67
CA LEU A 288 19.32 -10.42 -10.73
C LEU A 288 18.83 -10.72 -9.31
N LEU A 289 17.80 -10.00 -8.86
CA LEU A 289 17.22 -10.20 -7.53
C LEU A 289 16.59 -11.58 -7.40
N SER A 290 15.80 -12.01 -8.39
CA SER A 290 15.16 -13.33 -8.45
C SER A 290 16.19 -14.45 -8.27
N ASN A 291 17.28 -14.42 -9.04
CA ASN A 291 18.34 -15.43 -8.94
C ASN A 291 18.92 -15.53 -7.52
N GLU A 292 19.18 -14.39 -6.86
CA GLU A 292 19.74 -14.38 -5.51
C GLU A 292 18.74 -14.81 -4.43
N ILE A 293 17.46 -14.43 -4.58
CA ILE A 293 16.37 -14.83 -3.69
C ILE A 293 16.10 -16.34 -3.80
N HIS A 294 16.08 -16.89 -5.01
CA HIS A 294 15.85 -18.32 -5.25
C HIS A 294 17.00 -19.21 -4.79
N LYS A 295 18.26 -18.76 -4.91
CA LYS A 295 19.43 -19.46 -4.32
C LYS A 295 19.29 -19.68 -2.81
N ARG A 296 18.51 -18.83 -2.12
CA ARG A 296 18.24 -18.90 -0.68
C ARG A 296 16.96 -19.69 -0.34
N GLY A 297 16.27 -20.24 -1.34
CA GLY A 297 14.97 -20.89 -1.17
C GLY A 297 13.87 -19.92 -0.71
N LYS A 298 13.97 -18.63 -1.08
CA LYS A 298 13.06 -17.55 -0.68
C LYS A 298 12.14 -17.15 -1.83
N ILE A 299 11.08 -16.41 -1.51
CA ILE A 299 10.03 -16.00 -2.44
C ILE A 299 10.28 -14.57 -2.95
N LEU A 300 10.16 -14.35 -4.26
CA LEU A 300 10.07 -13.01 -4.84
C LEU A 300 8.63 -12.71 -5.26
N SER A 301 8.04 -11.68 -4.66
CA SER A 301 6.76 -11.12 -5.07
C SER A 301 6.95 -9.78 -5.76
N VAL A 302 6.13 -9.49 -6.78
CA VAL A 302 6.15 -8.20 -7.49
C VAL A 302 4.73 -7.65 -7.59
N ALA A 303 4.53 -6.44 -7.07
CA ALA A 303 3.30 -5.69 -7.25
C ALA A 303 3.29 -5.02 -8.62
N VAL A 304 2.18 -5.14 -9.35
CA VAL A 304 2.04 -4.58 -10.69
C VAL A 304 0.72 -3.84 -10.86
N HIS A 305 0.76 -2.72 -11.56
CA HIS A 305 -0.44 -2.00 -11.95
C HIS A 305 -1.39 -2.85 -12.81
N PRO A 306 -2.72 -2.64 -12.69
CA PRO A 306 -3.71 -3.39 -13.44
C PRO A 306 -3.63 -3.09 -14.93
N LYS A 307 -3.89 -4.12 -15.74
CA LYS A 307 -4.00 -4.05 -17.19
C LYS A 307 -5.26 -4.79 -17.64
N THR A 308 -6.04 -4.17 -18.51
CA THR A 308 -7.17 -4.75 -19.23
C THR A 308 -6.89 -4.69 -20.73
N ALA A 309 -7.51 -5.56 -21.53
CA ALA A 309 -7.28 -5.59 -22.97
C ALA A 309 -7.62 -4.24 -23.64
N ALA A 310 -6.72 -3.75 -24.50
CA ALA A 310 -6.96 -2.54 -25.29
C ALA A 310 -8.02 -2.81 -26.37
N LYS A 311 -8.81 -1.77 -26.71
CA LYS A 311 -9.71 -1.81 -27.89
C LYS A 311 -8.94 -1.91 -29.21
N LYS A 312 -7.73 -1.34 -29.27
CA LYS A 312 -6.82 -1.39 -30.42
C LYS A 312 -5.41 -1.63 -29.93
N SER A 313 -4.74 -2.64 -30.48
CA SER A 313 -3.33 -2.90 -30.22
C SER A 313 -2.45 -1.99 -31.08
N GLY A 314 -1.29 -1.59 -30.55
CA GLY A 314 -0.31 -0.80 -31.29
C GLY A 314 1.11 -0.98 -30.73
N LEU A 315 2.06 -0.25 -31.29
CA LEU A 315 3.44 -0.23 -30.82
C LEU A 315 3.80 1.19 -30.37
N LYS A 316 4.38 1.32 -29.17
CA LYS A 316 4.85 2.59 -28.64
C LYS A 316 6.37 2.58 -28.52
N ALA A 317 7.02 3.49 -29.24
CA ALA A 317 8.43 3.77 -29.04
C ALA A 317 8.61 4.47 -27.69
N CYS A 318 9.61 4.03 -26.94
CA CYS A 318 10.02 4.65 -25.68
C CYS A 318 11.52 4.88 -25.71
N LYS A 319 11.94 6.08 -25.27
CA LYS A 319 13.34 6.49 -25.33
C LYS A 319 14.20 5.48 -24.55
N GLY A 320 15.30 5.03 -25.15
CA GLY A 320 16.27 4.15 -24.50
C GLY A 320 15.86 2.67 -24.45
N LEU A 321 14.67 2.29 -24.92
CA LEU A 321 14.34 0.88 -25.13
C LEU A 321 14.81 0.42 -26.50
N LYS A 322 15.23 -0.85 -26.59
CA LYS A 322 15.62 -1.49 -27.84
C LYS A 322 14.40 -1.77 -28.71
N GLU A 323 13.35 -2.26 -28.08
CA GLU A 323 12.10 -2.65 -28.73
C GLU A 323 10.95 -1.71 -28.37
N LYS A 324 9.99 -1.58 -29.30
CA LYS A 324 8.75 -0.86 -29.02
C LYS A 324 7.88 -1.66 -28.06
N ILE A 325 7.20 -0.98 -27.14
CA ILE A 325 6.24 -1.61 -26.24
C ILE A 325 4.98 -1.95 -27.01
N LYS A 326 4.55 -3.21 -26.95
CA LYS A 326 3.24 -3.65 -27.43
C LYS A 326 2.15 -3.10 -26.51
N MET A 327 1.31 -2.22 -27.05
CA MET A 327 0.22 -1.57 -26.35
C MET A 327 -1.09 -2.36 -26.54
N ASP A 328 -1.12 -3.60 -26.06
CA ASP A 328 -2.32 -4.44 -26.07
C ASP A 328 -3.18 -4.30 -24.80
N PHE A 329 -2.88 -3.30 -23.96
CA PHE A 329 -3.60 -2.98 -22.73
C PHE A 329 -4.12 -1.53 -22.71
N ALA A 330 -5.25 -1.30 -22.01
CA ALA A 330 -5.95 -0.03 -21.97
C ALA A 330 -5.27 1.02 -21.08
N GLU A 331 -4.64 0.59 -19.98
CA GLU A 331 -4.02 1.44 -18.97
C GLU A 331 -2.66 1.99 -19.43
N ASN A 332 -2.68 2.88 -20.42
CA ASN A 332 -1.50 3.36 -21.15
C ASN A 332 -0.72 4.52 -20.49
N TRP A 333 -0.67 4.59 -19.16
CA TRP A 333 0.08 5.59 -18.40
C TRP A 333 1.42 5.03 -17.88
N ARG A 334 2.25 5.87 -17.25
CA ARG A 334 3.67 5.54 -16.97
C ARG A 334 3.89 4.18 -16.29
N GLY A 335 3.19 3.89 -15.19
CA GLY A 335 3.41 2.68 -14.39
C GLY A 335 3.17 1.36 -15.15
N PRO A 336 1.99 1.11 -15.73
CA PRO A 336 1.74 -0.13 -16.47
C PRO A 336 2.72 -0.38 -17.62
N MET A 337 3.29 0.66 -18.22
CA MET A 337 4.25 0.50 -19.32
C MET A 337 5.57 -0.17 -18.90
N THR A 338 5.92 -0.19 -17.60
CA THR A 338 7.13 -0.86 -17.10
C THR A 338 6.89 -2.25 -16.55
N HIS A 339 5.63 -2.66 -16.35
CA HIS A 339 5.27 -3.96 -15.77
C HIS A 339 4.88 -4.96 -16.84
N ASP A 340 5.87 -5.60 -17.47
CA ASP A 340 5.65 -6.69 -18.41
C ASP A 340 5.25 -7.97 -17.67
N TYR A 341 3.96 -8.31 -17.69
CA TYR A 341 3.45 -9.44 -16.92
C TYR A 341 4.09 -10.77 -17.32
N ALA A 342 4.30 -10.99 -18.61
CA ALA A 342 4.83 -12.25 -19.11
C ALA A 342 6.31 -12.41 -18.73
N PHE A 343 7.09 -11.34 -18.85
CA PHE A 343 8.48 -11.34 -18.41
C PHE A 343 8.59 -11.52 -16.88
N LEU A 344 7.89 -10.69 -16.11
CA LEU A 344 7.98 -10.73 -14.64
C LEU A 344 7.56 -12.09 -14.08
N ALA A 345 6.55 -12.74 -14.66
CA ALA A 345 6.08 -14.06 -14.23
C ALA A 345 7.10 -15.20 -14.42
N GLN A 346 8.11 -15.02 -15.27
CA GLN A 346 9.22 -15.98 -15.43
C GLN A 346 10.18 -15.94 -14.23
N HIS A 347 10.31 -14.78 -13.59
CA HIS A 347 11.31 -14.54 -12.54
C HIS A 347 10.72 -14.40 -11.13
N ALA A 348 9.47 -13.95 -11.01
CA ALA A 348 8.77 -13.85 -9.73
C ALA A 348 7.94 -15.10 -9.43
N ASP A 349 7.74 -15.36 -8.14
CA ASP A 349 6.87 -16.43 -7.62
C ASP A 349 5.42 -15.96 -7.46
N ARG A 350 5.24 -14.64 -7.31
CA ARG A 350 3.95 -13.98 -7.13
C ARG A 350 3.89 -12.70 -7.96
N ILE A 351 2.89 -12.60 -8.83
CA ILE A 351 2.53 -11.36 -9.53
C ILE A 351 1.23 -10.86 -8.92
N LYS A 352 1.33 -9.76 -8.17
CA LYS A 352 0.21 -9.15 -7.46
C LYS A 352 -0.33 -7.96 -8.21
N VAL A 353 -1.43 -8.15 -8.90
CA VAL A 353 -2.06 -7.08 -9.66
C VAL A 353 -2.84 -6.19 -8.71
N MET A 354 -2.47 -4.91 -8.64
CA MET A 354 -3.12 -3.88 -7.82
C MET A 354 -4.49 -3.48 -8.38
N ALA A 355 -5.48 -4.37 -8.27
CA ALA A 355 -6.84 -4.21 -8.76
C ALA A 355 -7.68 -3.30 -7.85
N TYR A 356 -7.22 -2.07 -7.65
CA TYR A 356 -7.91 -0.99 -6.93
C TYR A 356 -7.64 0.36 -7.59
N GLU A 357 -8.32 1.42 -7.10
CA GLU A 357 -8.27 2.78 -7.66
C GLU A 357 -8.78 2.86 -9.11
N LEU A 358 -9.86 2.14 -9.45
CA LEU A 358 -10.56 2.36 -10.72
C LEU A 358 -11.20 3.76 -10.80
N HIS A 359 -11.71 4.25 -9.67
CA HIS A 359 -12.29 5.60 -9.53
C HIS A 359 -11.44 6.43 -8.55
N PRO A 360 -10.22 6.85 -8.92
CA PRO A 360 -9.32 7.58 -8.04
C PRO A 360 -9.79 9.02 -7.86
N ARG A 361 -9.56 9.58 -6.66
CA ARG A 361 -10.03 10.94 -6.30
C ARG A 361 -9.38 12.09 -7.06
N LYS A 362 -8.18 11.88 -7.59
CA LYS A 362 -7.31 12.96 -8.12
C LYS A 362 -6.90 12.75 -9.57
N TYR A 363 -6.10 11.73 -9.82
CA TYR A 363 -5.45 11.53 -11.12
C TYR A 363 -6.36 10.78 -12.10
N ARG A 364 -6.64 11.35 -13.28
CA ARG A 364 -7.55 10.78 -14.29
C ARG A 364 -8.90 10.32 -13.69
N ASN A 365 -9.42 11.10 -12.73
CA ASN A 365 -10.64 10.81 -11.98
C ASN A 365 -11.86 10.65 -12.93
N PRO A 366 -12.44 9.44 -13.04
CA PRO A 366 -13.60 9.16 -13.89
C PRO A 366 -14.92 9.36 -13.14
N GLY A 367 -14.94 10.11 -12.04
CA GLY A 367 -16.13 10.38 -11.24
C GLY A 367 -16.37 9.37 -10.11
N PRO A 368 -17.50 9.53 -9.37
CA PRO A 368 -17.88 8.65 -8.28
C PRO A 368 -18.14 7.21 -8.74
N GLY A 369 -17.56 6.23 -8.05
CA GLY A 369 -17.80 4.83 -8.35
C GLY A 369 -17.07 3.86 -7.43
N PRO A 370 -17.33 2.55 -7.58
CA PRO A 370 -16.66 1.50 -6.81
C PRO A 370 -15.18 1.39 -7.18
N GLN A 371 -14.34 1.05 -6.20
CA GLN A 371 -12.88 1.04 -6.41
C GLN A 371 -12.36 -0.20 -7.12
N ALA A 372 -13.09 -1.32 -7.03
CA ALA A 372 -12.69 -2.59 -7.63
C ALA A 372 -13.92 -3.45 -8.03
N PRO A 373 -14.81 -2.97 -8.92
CA PRO A 373 -15.99 -3.73 -9.33
C PRO A 373 -15.60 -5.04 -10.04
N ASN A 374 -16.40 -6.09 -9.88
CA ASN A 374 -16.10 -7.42 -10.42
C ASN A 374 -15.95 -7.43 -11.94
N VAL A 375 -16.72 -6.60 -12.66
CA VAL A 375 -16.60 -6.45 -14.13
C VAL A 375 -15.19 -6.02 -14.52
N TRP A 376 -14.57 -5.13 -13.76
CA TRP A 376 -13.19 -4.69 -14.03
C TRP A 376 -12.16 -5.72 -13.58
N ILE A 377 -12.33 -6.32 -12.39
CA ILE A 377 -11.47 -7.42 -11.92
C ILE A 377 -11.45 -8.57 -12.93
N ARG A 378 -12.61 -8.92 -13.51
CA ARG A 378 -12.72 -9.94 -14.56
C ARG A 378 -11.83 -9.61 -15.76
N ASN A 379 -11.94 -8.39 -16.28
CA ASN A 379 -11.15 -7.95 -17.43
C ASN A 379 -9.64 -7.96 -17.13
N ILE A 380 -9.24 -7.65 -15.88
CA ILE A 380 -7.85 -7.75 -15.44
C ILE A 380 -7.40 -9.22 -15.46
N ILE A 381 -8.17 -10.13 -14.86
CA ILE A 381 -7.82 -11.55 -14.79
C ILE A 381 -7.70 -12.15 -16.18
N GLU A 382 -8.64 -11.84 -17.08
CA GLU A 382 -8.63 -12.34 -18.45
C GLU A 382 -7.38 -11.89 -19.22
N TYR A 383 -6.98 -10.62 -19.08
CA TYR A 383 -5.74 -10.13 -19.65
C TYR A 383 -4.49 -10.79 -19.00
N ALA A 384 -4.50 -10.94 -17.68
CA ALA A 384 -3.36 -11.42 -16.92
C ALA A 384 -3.11 -12.93 -17.10
N LYS A 385 -4.15 -13.76 -17.17
CA LYS A 385 -4.03 -15.22 -17.32
C LYS A 385 -3.41 -15.66 -18.65
N GLU A 386 -3.46 -14.83 -19.68
CA GLU A 386 -2.73 -15.07 -20.93
C GLU A 386 -1.21 -14.90 -20.78
N ARG A 387 -0.74 -14.31 -19.67
CA ARG A 387 0.66 -13.88 -19.47
C ARG A 387 1.28 -14.44 -18.19
N VAL A 388 0.48 -14.69 -17.17
CA VAL A 388 0.92 -15.14 -15.84
C VAL A 388 0.31 -16.51 -15.55
N PRO A 389 1.12 -17.53 -15.20
CA PRO A 389 0.60 -18.82 -14.74
C PRO A 389 -0.36 -18.61 -13.55
N SER A 390 -1.54 -19.25 -13.58
CA SER A 390 -2.61 -18.96 -12.62
C SER A 390 -2.15 -19.04 -11.16
N LYS A 391 -1.36 -20.06 -10.79
CA LYS A 391 -0.81 -20.25 -9.43
C LYS A 391 0.08 -19.09 -8.94
N LYS A 392 0.68 -18.32 -9.86
CA LYS A 392 1.50 -17.14 -9.54
C LYS A 392 0.68 -15.84 -9.52
N LEU A 393 -0.56 -15.86 -10.01
CA LEU A 393 -1.38 -14.65 -10.19
C LEU A 393 -2.21 -14.34 -8.94
N TYR A 394 -2.07 -13.11 -8.45
CA TYR A 394 -2.79 -12.59 -7.30
C TYR A 394 -3.55 -11.33 -7.68
N MET A 395 -4.79 -11.21 -7.23
CA MET A 395 -5.54 -9.96 -7.34
C MET A 395 -5.52 -9.24 -6.00
N ALA A 396 -4.89 -8.07 -5.96
CA ALA A 396 -4.94 -7.22 -4.80
C ALA A 396 -6.18 -6.33 -4.82
N ILE A 397 -7.00 -6.39 -3.78
CA ILE A 397 -8.29 -5.71 -3.71
C ILE A 397 -8.35 -4.73 -2.52
N PRO A 398 -9.12 -3.63 -2.64
CA PRO A 398 -9.17 -2.62 -1.60
C PRO A 398 -10.14 -2.99 -0.48
N THR A 399 -9.83 -2.60 0.74
CA THR A 399 -10.76 -2.67 1.90
C THR A 399 -11.47 -1.35 2.18
N TYR A 400 -11.22 -0.35 1.35
CA TYR A 400 -11.79 0.99 1.45
C TYR A 400 -12.55 1.36 0.18
N GLY A 401 -13.35 2.41 0.29
CA GLY A 401 -13.83 3.14 -0.86
C GLY A 401 -13.76 4.65 -0.62
N TYR A 402 -14.62 5.40 -1.31
CA TYR A 402 -14.61 6.85 -1.27
C TYR A 402 -16.02 7.42 -1.08
N ASP A 403 -16.07 8.50 -0.30
CA ASP A 403 -17.25 9.32 -0.03
C ASP A 403 -17.21 10.57 -0.90
N TRP A 404 -18.03 10.55 -1.94
CA TRP A 404 -18.06 11.52 -3.02
C TRP A 404 -19.12 12.58 -2.79
N ALA A 405 -18.74 13.83 -3.01
CA ALA A 405 -19.69 14.93 -3.18
C ALA A 405 -20.27 14.91 -4.59
N LEU A 406 -21.60 14.98 -4.72
CA LEU A 406 -22.29 14.85 -6.01
C LEU A 406 -22.62 16.19 -6.66
N ASN A 407 -23.01 17.19 -5.88
CA ASN A 407 -23.47 18.50 -6.36
C ASN A 407 -22.77 19.69 -5.69
N CYS A 408 -21.70 19.44 -4.95
CA CYS A 408 -20.93 20.48 -4.27
C CYS A 408 -19.42 20.23 -4.36
N ASN A 409 -18.62 21.25 -4.06
CA ASN A 409 -17.17 21.16 -4.00
C ASN A 409 -16.66 20.77 -2.60
N SER A 410 -17.14 19.64 -2.08
CA SER A 410 -16.69 19.10 -0.80
C SER A 410 -15.59 18.05 -0.98
N LYS A 411 -14.71 17.92 0.02
CA LYS A 411 -13.56 17.00 -0.04
C LYS A 411 -14.03 15.55 -0.13
N ILE A 412 -13.42 14.80 -1.04
CA ILE A 412 -13.62 13.34 -1.16
C ILE A 412 -12.73 12.63 -0.14
N LYS A 413 -13.34 11.87 0.76
CA LYS A 413 -12.67 11.16 1.86
C LYS A 413 -12.66 9.65 1.62
N SER A 414 -11.64 8.97 2.13
CA SER A 414 -11.68 7.51 2.24
C SER A 414 -12.82 7.09 3.17
N VAL A 415 -13.46 5.97 2.86
CA VAL A 415 -14.50 5.36 3.67
C VAL A 415 -14.08 3.94 3.99
N TYR A 416 -14.05 3.65 5.28
CA TYR A 416 -13.85 2.31 5.83
C TYR A 416 -15.17 1.79 6.42
N TRP A 417 -15.14 0.60 7.00
CA TRP A 417 -16.35 -0.07 7.47
C TRP A 417 -17.13 0.75 8.52
N SER A 418 -16.48 1.18 9.61
CA SER A 418 -17.16 1.98 10.65
C SER A 418 -17.71 3.31 10.13
N ASP A 419 -17.00 3.91 9.17
CA ASP A 419 -17.41 5.13 8.49
C ASP A 419 -18.68 4.92 7.66
N ALA A 420 -18.79 3.77 6.98
CA ALA A 420 -19.97 3.40 6.22
C ALA A 420 -21.17 3.17 7.15
N LEU A 421 -21.01 2.44 8.25
CA LEU A 421 -22.09 2.19 9.22
C LEU A 421 -22.73 3.47 9.76
N LYS A 422 -21.90 4.49 10.07
CA LYS A 422 -22.41 5.80 10.50
C LYS A 422 -23.24 6.49 9.42
N ARG A 423 -22.83 6.36 8.16
CA ARG A 423 -23.51 6.97 7.01
C ARG A 423 -24.78 6.23 6.61
N GLN A 424 -24.87 4.92 6.87
CA GLN A 424 -26.10 4.15 6.61
C GLN A 424 -27.30 4.73 7.36
N GLN A 425 -27.09 5.32 8.53
CA GLN A 425 -28.14 5.98 9.31
C GLN A 425 -28.62 7.30 8.69
N LEU A 426 -27.87 7.86 7.73
CA LEU A 426 -28.14 9.16 7.11
C LEU A 426 -28.79 9.04 5.72
N GLY A 427 -28.92 7.83 5.17
CA GLY A 427 -29.32 7.66 3.78
C GLY A 427 -29.73 6.26 3.39
N VAL A 428 -29.79 6.03 2.09
CA VAL A 428 -30.27 4.78 1.49
C VAL A 428 -29.09 3.95 1.01
N THR A 429 -29.06 2.69 1.41
CA THR A 429 -28.04 1.73 0.96
C THR A 429 -28.54 0.97 -0.26
N HIS A 430 -27.71 0.83 -1.28
CA HIS A 430 -27.94 -0.03 -2.42
C HIS A 430 -26.85 -1.11 -2.48
N GLN A 431 -27.26 -2.39 -2.59
CA GLN A 431 -26.38 -3.51 -2.90
C GLN A 431 -27.18 -4.64 -3.56
N PRO A 432 -26.95 -4.96 -4.84
CA PRO A 432 -25.95 -4.35 -5.71
C PRO A 432 -26.26 -2.88 -6.03
N THR A 433 -25.25 -2.11 -6.37
CA THR A 433 -25.38 -0.72 -6.79
C THR A 433 -25.57 -0.64 -8.30
N ASN A 434 -26.72 -0.13 -8.73
CA ASN A 434 -26.96 0.28 -10.12
C ASN A 434 -27.15 1.80 -10.15
N ILE A 435 -26.16 2.53 -10.67
CA ILE A 435 -26.15 3.99 -10.62
C ILE A 435 -27.22 4.59 -11.55
N ASP A 436 -27.46 4.00 -12.72
CA ASP A 436 -28.47 4.45 -13.66
C ASP A 436 -29.87 4.41 -13.02
N GLN A 437 -30.19 3.32 -12.31
CA GLN A 437 -31.44 3.17 -11.58
C GLN A 437 -31.56 4.16 -10.42
N VAL A 438 -30.48 4.39 -9.66
CA VAL A 438 -30.50 5.36 -8.56
C VAL A 438 -30.70 6.78 -9.09
N MET A 439 -30.03 7.14 -10.19
CA MET A 439 -30.21 8.45 -10.83
C MET A 439 -31.62 8.62 -11.38
N ALA A 440 -32.18 7.60 -12.04
CA ALA A 440 -33.54 7.65 -12.57
C ALA A 440 -34.62 7.75 -11.47
N ALA A 441 -34.41 7.08 -10.34
CA ALA A 441 -35.34 7.11 -9.21
C ALA A 441 -35.26 8.41 -8.38
N ASN A 442 -34.13 9.13 -8.43
CA ASN A 442 -33.92 10.32 -7.62
C ASN A 442 -34.24 11.62 -8.38
N LYS A 443 -35.28 12.33 -7.96
CA LYS A 443 -35.73 13.59 -8.58
C LYS A 443 -34.65 14.70 -8.59
N ASN A 444 -33.68 14.65 -7.67
CA ASN A 444 -32.61 15.64 -7.57
C ASN A 444 -31.33 15.23 -8.33
N SER A 445 -31.33 14.07 -9.00
CA SER A 445 -30.16 13.56 -9.73
C SER A 445 -29.68 14.51 -10.83
N GLY A 446 -30.58 15.33 -11.39
CA GLY A 446 -30.22 16.40 -12.32
C GLY A 446 -29.24 17.44 -11.76
N THR A 447 -29.10 17.54 -10.43
CA THR A 447 -28.13 18.44 -9.77
C THR A 447 -26.76 17.81 -9.53
N TRP A 448 -26.62 16.49 -9.69
CA TRP A 448 -25.42 15.73 -9.36
C TRP A 448 -24.32 15.85 -10.43
N THR A 449 -23.84 17.07 -10.65
CA THR A 449 -22.88 17.42 -11.69
C THR A 449 -21.58 16.62 -11.66
N ASN A 450 -21.09 16.24 -10.47
CA ASN A 450 -19.88 15.43 -10.34
C ASN A 450 -20.08 13.97 -10.77
N LEU A 451 -21.31 13.48 -10.81
CA LEU A 451 -21.64 12.13 -11.28
C LEU A 451 -22.14 12.15 -12.73
N SER A 452 -23.05 13.05 -13.08
CA SER A 452 -23.67 13.10 -14.42
C SER A 452 -22.63 13.31 -15.53
N LYS A 453 -21.58 14.09 -15.25
CA LYS A 453 -20.41 14.28 -16.15
C LYS A 453 -19.74 12.95 -16.56
N PHE A 454 -19.84 11.91 -15.74
CA PHE A 454 -19.21 10.61 -15.95
C PHE A 454 -20.21 9.45 -16.01
N SER A 455 -21.50 9.74 -16.14
CA SER A 455 -22.58 8.74 -16.15
C SER A 455 -22.35 7.60 -17.15
N TRP A 456 -21.79 7.89 -18.33
CA TRP A 456 -21.41 6.91 -19.35
C TRP A 456 -20.47 5.79 -18.84
N VAL A 457 -19.70 6.03 -17.77
CA VAL A 457 -18.85 5.00 -17.15
C VAL A 457 -19.70 3.92 -16.48
N HIS A 458 -20.92 4.23 -16.10
CA HIS A 458 -21.84 3.36 -15.36
C HIS A 458 -22.94 2.75 -16.22
N GLU A 459 -23.09 3.19 -17.47
CA GLU A 459 -24.16 2.78 -18.38
C GLU A 459 -24.24 1.25 -18.49
N GLY A 460 -25.42 0.72 -18.14
CA GLY A 460 -25.73 -0.71 -18.21
C GLY A 460 -24.98 -1.57 -17.19
N LYS A 461 -24.37 -0.97 -16.17
CA LYS A 461 -23.58 -1.70 -15.15
C LYS A 461 -24.31 -1.77 -13.83
N THR A 462 -24.21 -2.95 -13.21
CA THR A 462 -24.62 -3.21 -11.85
C THR A 462 -23.41 -3.74 -11.09
N TYR A 463 -23.13 -3.15 -9.93
CA TYR A 463 -21.94 -3.44 -9.14
C TYR A 463 -22.32 -4.16 -7.86
N GLU A 464 -21.58 -5.22 -7.54
CA GLU A 464 -21.64 -5.96 -6.29
C GLU A 464 -21.29 -5.09 -5.06
N ASP A 465 -20.48 -4.07 -5.28
CA ASP A 465 -20.05 -3.11 -4.29
C ASP A 465 -21.24 -2.29 -3.74
N PRO A 466 -21.37 -2.18 -2.41
CA PRO A 466 -22.42 -1.39 -1.78
C PRO A 466 -22.15 0.11 -1.93
N SER A 467 -23.24 0.88 -1.96
CA SER A 467 -23.20 2.34 -1.92
C SER A 467 -24.22 2.90 -0.93
N ILE A 468 -23.90 4.02 -0.30
CA ILE A 468 -24.81 4.75 0.60
C ILE A 468 -25.01 6.14 0.04
N TRP A 469 -26.27 6.49 -0.24
CA TRP A 469 -26.68 7.76 -0.84
C TRP A 469 -27.38 8.60 0.21
N TYR A 470 -26.83 9.77 0.51
CA TYR A 470 -27.24 10.57 1.66
C TYR A 470 -26.99 12.05 1.43
N LYS A 471 -27.56 12.89 2.29
CA LYS A 471 -27.31 14.33 2.30
C LYS A 471 -26.53 14.72 3.55
N SER A 472 -25.50 15.54 3.40
CA SER A 472 -24.72 16.06 4.51
C SER A 472 -24.20 17.44 4.17
N GLU A 473 -24.30 18.39 5.11
CA GLU A 473 -23.81 19.77 4.94
C GLU A 473 -24.38 20.45 3.67
N GLY A 474 -25.66 20.19 3.37
CA GLY A 474 -26.32 20.73 2.17
C GLY A 474 -25.93 20.05 0.85
N CYS A 475 -25.04 19.06 0.88
CA CYS A 475 -24.51 18.36 -0.29
C CYS A 475 -25.09 16.94 -0.41
N ASP A 476 -25.47 16.53 -1.60
CA ASP A 476 -25.76 15.14 -1.90
C ASP A 476 -24.44 14.37 -2.04
N ARG A 477 -24.42 13.16 -1.49
CA ARG A 477 -23.20 12.35 -1.38
C ARG A 477 -23.48 10.89 -1.68
N VAL A 478 -22.45 10.22 -2.17
CA VAL A 478 -22.43 8.76 -2.30
C VAL A 478 -21.15 8.20 -1.71
N ALA A 479 -21.27 7.26 -0.78
CA ALA A 479 -20.16 6.52 -0.22
C ALA A 479 -20.13 5.09 -0.75
N PHE A 480 -19.08 4.74 -1.50
CA PHE A 480 -18.76 3.35 -1.85
C PHE A 480 -17.83 2.78 -0.78
N PHE A 481 -18.01 1.51 -0.43
CA PHE A 481 -17.21 0.86 0.62
C PHE A 481 -17.16 -0.66 0.43
N MET A 482 -16.35 -1.35 1.23
CA MET A 482 -16.26 -2.81 1.22
C MET A 482 -17.03 -3.39 2.41
N ASN A 483 -17.81 -4.44 2.17
CA ASN A 483 -18.44 -5.26 3.20
C ASN A 483 -18.23 -6.75 2.91
N ARG A 484 -18.64 -7.62 3.83
CA ARG A 484 -18.52 -9.08 3.69
C ARG A 484 -19.14 -9.59 2.39
N LYS A 485 -20.35 -9.14 2.02
CA LYS A 485 -21.03 -9.61 0.81
C LYS A 485 -20.22 -9.29 -0.45
N ALA A 486 -19.81 -8.04 -0.64
CA ALA A 486 -19.02 -7.63 -1.80
C ALA A 486 -17.63 -8.30 -1.83
N PHE A 487 -17.02 -8.51 -0.66
CA PHE A 487 -15.76 -9.25 -0.54
C PHE A 487 -15.94 -10.71 -0.99
N GLU A 488 -16.98 -11.39 -0.51
CA GLU A 488 -17.27 -12.78 -0.88
C GLU A 488 -17.61 -12.95 -2.36
N GLU A 489 -18.34 -12.01 -2.96
CA GLU A 489 -18.61 -12.00 -4.40
C GLU A 489 -17.30 -11.84 -5.20
N LYS A 490 -16.37 -10.99 -4.75
CA LYS A 490 -15.02 -10.88 -5.33
C LYS A 490 -14.23 -12.16 -5.18
N MET A 491 -14.17 -12.75 -3.98
CA MET A 491 -13.44 -14.00 -3.75
C MET A 491 -14.02 -15.15 -4.58
N THR A 492 -15.33 -15.20 -4.75
CA THR A 492 -16.00 -16.17 -5.63
C THR A 492 -15.55 -16.00 -7.07
N LEU A 493 -15.51 -14.77 -7.58
CA LEU A 493 -14.95 -14.47 -8.89
C LEU A 493 -13.49 -14.96 -9.00
N LEU A 494 -12.62 -14.58 -8.06
CA LEU A 494 -11.21 -14.99 -8.10
C LEU A 494 -11.02 -16.51 -8.09
N ARG A 495 -11.72 -17.21 -7.20
CA ARG A 495 -11.68 -18.68 -7.08
C ARG A 495 -12.22 -19.39 -8.32
N SER A 496 -13.21 -18.80 -9.01
CA SER A 496 -13.76 -19.31 -10.27
C SER A 496 -12.73 -19.29 -11.41
N TYR A 497 -11.81 -18.32 -11.41
CA TYR A 497 -10.72 -18.24 -12.39
C TYR A 497 -9.48 -19.05 -11.99
N ASP A 498 -9.49 -19.73 -10.85
CA ASP A 498 -8.40 -20.61 -10.40
C ASP A 498 -7.03 -19.92 -10.30
N ILE A 499 -7.02 -18.65 -9.88
CA ILE A 499 -5.78 -17.90 -9.64
C ILE A 499 -5.17 -18.27 -8.29
N GLY A 500 -3.89 -17.96 -8.08
CA GLY A 500 -3.10 -18.40 -6.93
C GLY A 500 -3.55 -17.81 -5.59
N GLY A 501 -4.19 -16.63 -5.60
CA GLY A 501 -4.71 -16.02 -4.39
C GLY A 501 -5.18 -14.58 -4.59
N PHE A 502 -5.33 -13.88 -3.47
CA PHE A 502 -5.63 -12.46 -3.43
C PHE A 502 -4.73 -11.76 -2.41
N SER A 503 -4.61 -10.44 -2.51
CA SER A 503 -3.99 -9.62 -1.47
C SER A 503 -4.93 -8.50 -1.03
N PHE A 504 -4.97 -8.14 0.25
CA PHE A 504 -5.67 -6.92 0.67
C PHE A 504 -4.77 -5.68 0.62
N TRP A 505 -5.32 -4.59 0.08
CA TRP A 505 -4.82 -3.23 0.29
C TRP A 505 -5.89 -2.39 1.02
N GLN A 506 -5.82 -2.24 2.33
CA GLN A 506 -4.90 -2.88 3.25
C GLN A 506 -5.72 -3.58 4.33
N LEU A 507 -5.13 -4.55 5.03
CA LEU A 507 -5.71 -4.95 6.31
C LEU A 507 -5.92 -3.69 7.16
N LEU A 508 -6.96 -3.62 7.97
CA LEU A 508 -7.16 -2.56 8.97
C LEU A 508 -7.91 -3.17 10.14
N SER A 509 -7.74 -2.59 11.33
CA SER A 509 -8.60 -2.92 12.48
C SER A 509 -10.08 -2.56 12.22
N ASP A 510 -10.36 -1.70 11.22
CA ASP A 510 -11.69 -1.24 10.80
C ASP A 510 -12.18 -1.91 9.50
N ASN A 511 -11.83 -3.17 9.28
CA ASN A 511 -12.47 -3.97 8.24
C ASN A 511 -13.80 -4.53 8.75
N ASP A 512 -14.73 -4.84 7.85
CA ASP A 512 -15.96 -5.56 8.19
C ASP A 512 -15.59 -6.88 8.92
N PRO A 513 -16.04 -7.11 10.17
CA PRO A 513 -15.72 -8.32 10.93
C PRO A 513 -16.12 -9.61 10.20
N GLY A 514 -17.18 -9.56 9.38
CA GLY A 514 -17.61 -10.70 8.57
C GLY A 514 -16.53 -11.15 7.58
N ILE A 515 -15.65 -10.27 7.12
CA ILE A 515 -14.49 -10.64 6.27
C ILE A 515 -13.58 -11.60 7.04
N SER A 516 -13.32 -11.36 8.33
CA SER A 516 -12.46 -12.26 9.14
C SER A 516 -13.04 -13.67 9.21
N THR A 517 -14.36 -13.79 9.39
CA THR A 517 -15.05 -15.08 9.32
C THR A 517 -14.91 -15.76 7.96
N TYR A 518 -14.84 -15.00 6.86
CA TYR A 518 -14.62 -15.58 5.52
C TYR A 518 -13.24 -16.20 5.45
N LEU A 519 -12.25 -15.43 5.90
CA LEU A 519 -10.85 -15.82 5.85
C LEU A 519 -10.61 -17.05 6.72
N GLU A 520 -11.21 -17.13 7.90
CA GLU A 520 -11.11 -18.31 8.76
C GLU A 520 -11.63 -19.56 8.05
N LEU A 521 -12.80 -19.47 7.40
CA LEU A 521 -13.33 -20.56 6.57
C LEU A 521 -12.42 -20.88 5.38
N LEU A 522 -11.80 -19.87 4.78
CA LEU A 522 -10.88 -20.05 3.64
C LEU A 522 -9.63 -20.81 4.06
N VAL A 523 -8.91 -20.33 5.07
CA VAL A 523 -7.62 -20.91 5.48
C VAL A 523 -7.77 -22.26 6.15
N THR A 524 -8.97 -22.59 6.65
CA THR A 524 -9.31 -23.92 7.17
C THR A 524 -9.97 -24.83 6.12
N ASN A 525 -10.00 -24.41 4.85
CA ASN A 525 -10.57 -25.16 3.72
C ASN A 525 -12.03 -25.60 3.93
N LYS A 526 -12.84 -24.75 4.58
CA LYS A 526 -14.26 -24.97 4.89
C LYS A 526 -15.22 -24.22 3.98
N LEU A 527 -14.70 -23.40 3.04
CA LEU A 527 -15.54 -22.73 2.06
C LEU A 527 -16.07 -23.72 1.02
N PRO A 528 -17.31 -23.55 0.54
CA PRO A 528 -17.84 -24.38 -0.54
C PRO A 528 -16.99 -24.22 -1.80
N PRO A 529 -16.88 -25.26 -2.64
CA PRO A 529 -16.22 -25.17 -3.94
C PRO A 529 -16.95 -24.18 -4.84
N VAL A 530 -16.20 -23.52 -5.73
CA VAL A 530 -16.74 -22.58 -6.72
C VAL A 530 -16.59 -23.19 -8.11
N PRO A 531 -17.66 -23.21 -8.93
CA PRO A 531 -17.56 -23.65 -10.32
C PRO A 531 -16.48 -22.87 -11.07
N LYS A 532 -15.60 -23.59 -11.76
CA LYS A 532 -14.50 -22.97 -12.51
C LYS A 532 -15.01 -22.43 -13.84
N VAL A 533 -14.55 -21.24 -14.21
CA VAL A 533 -14.81 -20.66 -15.53
C VAL A 533 -14.10 -21.52 -16.57
N GLN A 534 -14.86 -22.08 -17.52
CA GLN A 534 -14.27 -22.78 -18.65
C GLN A 534 -13.55 -21.76 -19.53
N THR A 535 -12.23 -21.67 -19.39
CA THR A 535 -11.41 -20.90 -20.33
C THR A 535 -11.34 -21.69 -21.63
N LYS A 536 -12.02 -21.23 -22.69
CA LYS A 536 -11.82 -21.81 -24.03
C LYS A 536 -10.32 -21.78 -24.35
N PRO A 537 -9.69 -22.91 -24.70
CA PRO A 537 -8.31 -22.89 -25.19
C PRO A 537 -8.28 -22.03 -26.46
N LYS A 538 -7.46 -20.97 -26.48
CA LYS A 538 -7.10 -20.35 -27.75
C LYS A 538 -6.16 -21.32 -28.45
N ASN A 539 -6.63 -21.91 -29.54
CA ASN A 539 -5.87 -22.84 -30.37
C ASN A 539 -4.55 -22.18 -30.82
N PRO A 540 -3.36 -22.79 -30.60
CA PRO A 540 -2.08 -22.20 -31.00
C PRO A 540 -1.91 -22.07 -32.53
N ASP A 541 -2.68 -22.83 -33.31
CA ASP A 541 -2.52 -22.97 -34.76
C ASP A 541 -3.66 -22.30 -35.56
N VAL A 542 -3.86 -21.01 -35.36
CA VAL A 542 -4.54 -20.19 -36.37
C VAL A 542 -3.56 -19.13 -36.82
N LYS A 543 -2.90 -19.38 -37.96
CA LYS A 543 -2.31 -18.30 -38.76
C LYS A 543 -3.36 -17.19 -38.85
N GLN A 544 -3.02 -16.02 -38.34
CA GLN A 544 -3.85 -14.83 -38.50
C GLN A 544 -4.05 -14.62 -40.00
N SER A 545 -5.20 -15.03 -40.51
CA SER A 545 -5.69 -14.53 -41.78
C SER A 545 -5.84 -13.01 -41.65
N PRO A 546 -5.46 -12.22 -42.68
CA PRO A 546 -5.64 -10.78 -42.65
C PRO A 546 -7.12 -10.43 -42.42
N PRO A 547 -7.43 -9.27 -41.80
CA PRO A 547 -8.81 -8.82 -41.67
C PRO A 547 -9.43 -8.67 -43.05
N GLU A 548 -10.67 -9.13 -43.18
CA GLU A 548 -11.51 -9.03 -44.36
C GLU A 548 -11.94 -7.56 -44.56
N GLU A 549 -11.03 -6.72 -45.05
CA GLU A 549 -11.27 -5.32 -45.43
C GLU A 549 -12.06 -5.16 -46.75
N ALA A 550 -12.65 -6.24 -47.28
CA ALA A 550 -13.29 -6.23 -48.60
C ALA A 550 -14.82 -6.09 -48.59
N GLN A 551 -15.51 -6.14 -47.44
CA GLN A 551 -16.98 -6.03 -47.40
C GLN A 551 -17.51 -4.65 -46.95
N ASP A 552 -16.72 -3.85 -46.23
CA ASP A 552 -17.17 -2.52 -45.76
C ASP A 552 -16.99 -1.40 -46.81
N GLN A 553 -16.27 -1.65 -47.92
CA GLN A 553 -16.10 -0.66 -48.99
C GLN A 553 -17.24 -0.67 -50.03
N GLU A 554 -18.04 -1.74 -50.10
CA GLU A 554 -19.15 -1.85 -51.04
C GLU A 554 -20.44 -1.24 -50.46
N GLU A 555 -20.69 -1.35 -49.15
CA GLU A 555 -21.80 -0.66 -48.46
C GLU A 555 -21.61 0.86 -48.34
N ALA A 556 -20.36 1.32 -48.19
CA ALA A 556 -20.06 2.76 -48.14
C ALA A 556 -20.25 3.47 -49.50
N LYS A 557 -20.08 2.75 -50.63
CA LYS A 557 -20.35 3.30 -51.97
C LYS A 557 -21.85 3.38 -52.27
N ASN A 558 -22.63 2.35 -51.90
CA ASN A 558 -24.09 2.36 -52.12
C ASN A 558 -24.82 3.43 -51.29
N THR A 559 -24.29 3.79 -50.12
CA THR A 559 -24.90 4.83 -49.27
C THR A 559 -24.63 6.25 -49.78
N GLN A 560 -23.51 6.49 -50.49
CA GLN A 560 -23.21 7.80 -51.08
C GLN A 560 -23.95 8.06 -52.41
N GLU A 561 -24.35 7.03 -53.15
CA GLU A 561 -25.14 7.19 -54.38
C GLU A 561 -26.63 7.44 -54.12
N LEU A 562 -27.15 6.97 -52.96
CA LEU A 562 -28.53 7.20 -52.50
C LEU A 562 -28.78 8.59 -51.88
N VAL A 563 -27.72 9.35 -51.57
CA VAL A 563 -27.83 10.73 -51.05
C VAL A 563 -27.60 11.78 -52.16
N LYS A 564 -27.29 11.34 -53.39
CA LYS A 564 -27.08 12.20 -54.57
C LYS A 564 -28.16 12.08 -55.66
N LYS A 565 -29.16 11.23 -55.47
CA LYS A 565 -30.45 11.27 -56.19
C LYS A 565 -31.51 11.83 -55.25
#